data_AF-A0A934KJQ8-F1
#
_entry.id   AF-A0A934KJQ8-F1
#
_cell.length_a   1.000
_cell.length_b   1.000
_cell.length_c   1.000
_cell.angle_alpha   90.00
_cell.angle_beta   90.00
_cell.angle_gamma   90.00
#
_symmetry.space_group_name_H-M   'P 1'
#
loop_
_entity.id
_entity.type
_entity.pdbx_description
1 polymer ?
#
loop_
_entity_poly.entity_id
_entity_poly.type
_entity_poly.pdbx_seq_one_letter_code
_entity_poly.pdbx_strand_id
1 'polypeptide(L)'
;MTQQQPPPPSAAVTLESCHHCGELVPVGAFCGHCGSNLVDTSGGRSRTHAFAAAPHEQVARPVVISTLFPHLTRRHAQSFQLVLAAGILLVVALAALQLVAPATIAAAVVLPVLYLLYLYEVEVYQHEPVQVLLLTVVAGAALGVAFTLVTGTFTSASLNGTQQGVLVSAVLIPVIAQVLMVATPLLLLSHAHFDETLDGLTFGVATALGFTMATVIGGNWHLLTAPLVGGASSEDVLRILREGVLVAVVNASTTGLVTAALWLRVRRRSRRRFVSPWRGLQASVVVAFAVQIGLGLVSYYGRSLLAVVVAYAIVAPLLLIWLRVVLHFALLEEGAELEIGDATACPECHRMVPTMVFCPACGVARSASARQARPELPMPAAAEAPA
;
A
#
# COMPACT_ATOMS: atom_id res chain seq x y z
N MET A 1 15.23 -52.32 -1.10
CA MET A 1 14.57 -52.09 0.20
C MET A 1 15.25 -50.91 0.86
N THR A 2 14.87 -49.71 0.46
CA THR A 2 15.40 -48.46 1.00
C THR A 2 14.53 -48.13 2.21
N GLN A 3 15.06 -48.28 3.41
CA GLN A 3 14.35 -47.92 4.64
C GLN A 3 14.01 -46.43 4.58
N GLN A 4 12.73 -46.11 4.41
CA GLN A 4 12.19 -44.79 4.72
C GLN A 4 12.33 -44.59 6.22
N GLN A 5 13.28 -43.74 6.58
CA GLN A 5 13.45 -43.24 7.93
C GLN A 5 12.16 -42.53 8.33
N PRO A 6 11.52 -42.88 9.47
CA PRO A 6 10.31 -42.20 9.91
C PRO A 6 10.60 -40.71 10.12
N PRO A 7 9.62 -39.82 9.84
CA PRO A 7 9.79 -38.38 10.06
C PRO A 7 10.22 -38.13 11.51
N PRO A 8 11.11 -37.16 11.77
CA PRO A 8 11.55 -36.86 13.13
C PRO A 8 10.33 -36.54 14.00
N PRO A 9 10.32 -36.98 15.28
CA PRO A 9 9.20 -36.74 16.18
C PRO A 9 8.90 -35.24 16.20
N SER A 10 7.64 -34.89 15.95
CA SER A 10 7.11 -33.53 16.10
C SER A 10 7.67 -32.95 17.40
N ALA A 11 8.59 -31.98 17.29
CA ALA A 11 9.16 -31.34 18.47
C ALA A 11 7.99 -30.90 19.34
N ALA A 12 7.89 -31.44 20.56
CA ALA A 12 6.75 -31.20 21.43
C ALA A 12 6.61 -29.68 21.64
N VAL A 13 5.69 -29.07 20.90
CA VAL A 13 5.51 -27.63 20.94
C VAL A 13 4.76 -27.33 22.22
N THR A 14 5.42 -26.66 23.16
CA THR A 14 4.77 -26.21 24.39
C THR A 14 3.71 -25.18 24.02
N LEU A 15 2.47 -25.44 24.44
CA LEU A 15 1.33 -24.57 24.20
C LEU A 15 1.01 -23.78 25.47
N GLU A 16 0.65 -22.51 25.31
CA GLU A 16 0.13 -21.65 26.37
C GLU A 16 -1.17 -20.99 25.92
N SER A 17 -2.08 -20.73 26.86
CA SER A 17 -3.32 -20.00 26.54
C SER A 17 -3.02 -18.51 26.40
N CYS A 18 -3.33 -17.96 25.23
CA CYS A 18 -3.17 -16.55 24.97
C CYS A 18 -4.18 -15.73 25.80
N HIS A 19 -3.70 -14.89 26.72
CA HIS A 19 -4.55 -14.02 27.57
C HIS A 19 -5.50 -13.07 26.80
N HIS A 20 -5.22 -12.78 25.53
CA HIS A 20 -6.05 -11.89 24.70
C HIS A 20 -7.14 -12.57 23.87
N CYS A 21 -6.90 -13.77 23.33
CA CYS A 21 -7.86 -14.49 22.48
C CYS A 21 -8.38 -15.79 23.09
N GLY A 22 -7.79 -16.27 24.20
CA GLY A 22 -8.17 -17.48 24.92
C GLY A 22 -7.61 -18.78 24.34
N GLU A 23 -7.05 -18.73 23.13
CA GLU A 23 -6.62 -19.94 22.44
C GLU A 23 -5.26 -20.47 22.92
N LEU A 24 -5.11 -21.80 22.91
CA LEU A 24 -3.83 -22.49 23.06
C LEU A 24 -2.97 -22.27 21.81
N VAL A 25 -1.85 -21.58 21.99
CA VAL A 25 -0.87 -21.29 20.94
C VAL A 25 0.53 -21.67 21.40
N PRO A 26 1.44 -22.02 20.48
CA PRO A 26 2.86 -22.19 20.79
C PRO A 26 3.46 -21.00 21.53
N VAL A 27 4.26 -21.29 22.55
CA VAL A 27 4.97 -20.27 23.35
C VAL A 27 5.79 -19.37 22.44
N GLY A 28 5.64 -18.06 22.60
CA GLY A 28 6.29 -17.07 21.74
C GLY A 28 6.20 -15.64 22.29
N ALA A 29 6.86 -14.70 21.60
CA ALA A 29 6.71 -13.28 21.91
C ALA A 29 5.36 -12.72 21.43
N PHE A 30 4.75 -13.39 20.44
CA PHE A 30 3.46 -13.03 19.86
C PHE A 30 2.55 -14.24 19.75
N CYS A 31 1.25 -14.02 19.88
CA CYS A 31 0.24 -15.04 19.65
C CYS A 31 0.15 -15.34 18.15
N GLY A 32 0.39 -16.60 17.76
CA GLY A 32 0.29 -17.02 16.37
C GLY A 32 -1.12 -16.91 15.77
N HIS A 33 -2.17 -16.90 16.60
CA HIS A 33 -3.55 -16.77 16.14
C HIS A 33 -4.04 -15.32 16.03
N CYS A 34 -4.00 -14.55 17.12
CA CYS A 34 -4.53 -13.18 17.13
C CYS A 34 -3.46 -12.08 16.97
N GLY A 35 -2.19 -12.45 16.86
CA GLY A 35 -1.09 -11.51 16.63
C GLY A 35 -0.72 -10.63 17.83
N SER A 36 -1.41 -10.73 18.96
CA SER A 36 -1.10 -9.94 20.16
C SER A 36 0.30 -10.22 20.69
N ASN A 37 1.00 -9.21 21.19
CA ASN A 37 2.23 -9.40 21.94
C ASN A 37 1.91 -10.09 23.27
N LEU A 38 2.58 -11.21 23.57
CA LEU A 38 2.34 -12.02 24.77
C LEU A 38 3.18 -11.55 25.97
N VAL A 39 4.22 -10.76 25.73
CA VAL A 39 5.10 -10.19 26.78
C VAL A 39 4.47 -8.95 27.42
N ASP A 40 3.68 -8.19 26.67
CA ASP A 40 3.01 -6.97 27.15
C ASP A 40 1.55 -7.23 27.52
N THR A 41 1.27 -7.26 28.82
CA THR A 41 -0.06 -7.55 29.39
C THR A 41 -1.09 -6.42 29.22
N SER A 42 -0.66 -5.19 28.96
CA SER A 42 -1.54 -4.00 28.97
C SER A 42 -1.78 -3.40 27.57
N GLY A 43 -0.79 -3.45 26.69
CA GLY A 43 -0.85 -2.97 25.30
C GLY A 43 -0.81 -4.06 24.24
N GLY A 44 -0.58 -5.33 24.65
CA GLY A 44 -0.23 -6.42 23.76
C GLY A 44 -1.22 -6.72 22.64
N ARG A 45 -2.52 -6.49 22.88
CA ARG A 45 -3.58 -6.73 21.89
C ARG A 45 -3.54 -5.77 20.70
N SER A 46 -3.16 -4.52 20.94
CA SER A 46 -3.05 -3.50 19.88
C SER A 46 -1.67 -3.46 19.25
N ARG A 47 -0.63 -3.93 19.97
CA ARG A 47 0.78 -4.01 19.53
C ARG A 47 1.23 -2.83 18.64
N THR A 48 0.91 -1.60 19.04
CA THR A 48 1.20 -0.40 18.23
C THR A 48 2.69 -0.13 18.05
N HIS A 49 3.53 -0.75 18.89
CA HIS A 49 4.99 -0.75 18.77
C HIS A 49 5.52 -1.68 17.67
N ALA A 50 4.71 -2.64 17.19
CA ALA A 50 5.11 -3.65 16.20
C ALA A 50 4.06 -3.75 15.09
N PHE A 51 4.33 -3.11 13.94
CA PHE A 51 3.44 -3.11 12.80
C PHE A 51 3.22 -4.52 12.24
N ALA A 52 1.97 -4.90 11.95
CA ALA A 52 1.59 -6.26 11.58
C ALA A 52 2.31 -6.80 10.34
N ALA A 53 2.56 -5.96 9.33
CA ALA A 53 3.30 -6.36 8.13
C ALA A 53 4.83 -6.21 8.26
N ALA A 54 5.31 -5.32 9.14
CA ALA A 54 6.74 -5.11 9.37
C ALA A 54 7.00 -4.92 10.88
N PRO A 55 7.14 -6.00 11.66
CA PRO A 55 7.14 -5.93 13.13
C PRO A 55 8.32 -5.18 13.75
N HIS A 56 9.35 -4.91 12.97
CA HIS A 56 10.52 -4.14 13.38
C HIS A 56 10.26 -2.62 13.39
N GLU A 57 9.08 -2.17 12.94
CA GLU A 57 8.68 -0.78 12.90
C GLU A 57 7.41 -0.52 13.69
N GLN A 58 7.27 0.71 14.20
CA GLN A 58 6.06 1.15 14.91
C GLN A 58 4.96 1.53 13.91
N VAL A 59 3.69 1.40 14.35
CA VAL A 59 2.51 1.74 13.52
C VAL A 59 2.46 3.23 13.16
N ALA A 60 2.96 4.11 14.04
CA ALA A 60 2.95 5.57 13.83
C ALA A 60 4.16 6.11 13.04
N ARG A 61 4.95 5.25 12.38
CA ARG A 61 6.08 5.69 11.54
C ARG A 61 5.66 5.90 10.08
N PRO A 62 5.86 7.09 9.48
CA PRO A 62 5.49 7.40 8.09
C PRO A 62 6.56 6.88 7.11
N VAL A 63 6.69 5.56 7.00
CA VAL A 63 7.64 4.95 6.06
C VAL A 63 6.90 4.55 4.79
N VAL A 64 7.26 5.16 3.66
CA VAL A 64 6.64 4.89 2.34
C VAL A 64 6.74 3.41 2.00
N ILE A 65 7.93 2.82 2.19
CA ILE A 65 8.22 1.49 1.66
C ILE A 65 7.44 0.39 2.38
N SER A 66 7.54 0.31 3.70
CA SER A 66 6.80 -0.69 4.49
C SER A 66 5.27 -0.53 4.43
N THR A 67 4.78 0.65 4.03
CA THR A 67 3.34 0.96 3.99
C THR A 67 2.72 0.69 2.62
N LEU A 68 3.39 1.13 1.54
CA LEU A 68 2.91 0.92 0.16
C LEU A 68 3.37 -0.41 -0.44
N PHE A 69 4.45 -1.00 0.08
CA PHE A 69 4.99 -2.30 -0.34
C PHE A 69 4.95 -3.32 0.82
N PRO A 70 3.76 -3.67 1.35
CA PRO A 70 3.63 -4.45 2.58
C PRO A 70 4.18 -5.88 2.48
N HIS A 71 4.30 -6.44 1.27
CA HIS A 71 4.81 -7.80 1.07
C HIS A 71 6.33 -7.91 1.09
N LEU A 72 7.03 -6.78 1.15
CA LEU A 72 8.47 -6.73 1.03
C LEU A 72 9.14 -7.10 2.38
N THR A 73 9.88 -8.20 2.38
CA THR A 73 10.67 -8.60 3.57
C THR A 73 11.70 -7.52 3.95
N ARG A 74 12.10 -7.47 5.22
CA ARG A 74 13.10 -6.51 5.72
C ARG A 74 14.39 -6.46 4.90
N ARG A 75 14.87 -7.61 4.41
CA ARG A 75 16.12 -7.69 3.63
C ARG A 75 15.99 -6.97 2.29
N HIS A 76 14.89 -7.17 1.57
CA HIS A 76 14.64 -6.53 0.29
C HIS A 76 14.24 -5.05 0.46
N ALA A 77 13.61 -4.68 1.58
CA ALA A 77 13.25 -3.29 1.87
C ALA A 77 14.45 -2.34 1.83
N GLN A 78 15.65 -2.77 2.26
CA GLN A 78 16.86 -1.96 2.17
C GLN A 78 17.30 -1.69 0.72
N SER A 79 17.21 -2.70 -0.16
CA SER A 79 17.50 -2.53 -1.59
C SER A 79 16.53 -1.55 -2.25
N PHE A 80 15.23 -1.65 -1.94
CA PHE A 80 14.22 -0.72 -2.44
C PHE A 80 14.40 0.71 -1.92
N GLN A 81 14.86 0.87 -0.67
CA GLN A 81 15.23 2.18 -0.12
C GLN A 81 16.39 2.81 -0.91
N LEU A 82 17.41 2.02 -1.26
CA LEU A 82 18.52 2.48 -2.07
C LEU A 82 18.09 2.86 -3.49
N VAL A 83 17.23 2.06 -4.13
CA VAL A 83 16.69 2.37 -5.47
C VAL A 83 15.84 3.65 -5.44
N LEU A 84 14.98 3.82 -4.42
CA LEU A 84 14.20 5.04 -4.24
C LEU A 84 15.12 6.25 -4.04
N ALA A 85 16.14 6.13 -3.17
CA ALA A 85 17.11 7.20 -2.94
C ALA A 85 17.89 7.55 -4.22
N ALA A 86 18.29 6.55 -5.01
CA ALA A 86 18.94 6.75 -6.30
C ALA A 86 18.01 7.43 -7.31
N GLY A 87 16.73 7.06 -7.36
CA GLY A 87 15.73 7.71 -8.21
C GLY A 87 15.50 9.17 -7.83
N ILE A 88 15.40 9.48 -6.53
CA ILE A 88 15.30 10.86 -6.03
C ILE A 88 16.58 11.64 -6.38
N LEU A 89 17.76 11.05 -6.17
CA LEU A 89 19.03 11.68 -6.53
C LEU A 89 19.12 11.98 -8.02
N LEU A 90 18.63 11.07 -8.87
CA LEU A 90 18.55 11.29 -10.33
C LEU A 90 17.66 12.50 -10.66
N VAL A 91 16.47 12.59 -10.06
CA VAL A 91 15.57 13.75 -10.25
C VAL A 91 16.26 15.05 -9.82
N VAL A 92 16.91 15.06 -8.65
CA VAL A 92 17.65 16.23 -8.14
C VAL A 92 18.80 16.60 -9.05
N ALA A 93 19.56 15.62 -9.56
CA ALA A 93 20.66 15.86 -10.48
C ALA A 93 20.18 16.46 -11.81
N LEU A 94 19.10 15.93 -12.39
CA LEU A 94 18.49 16.47 -13.61
C LEU A 94 17.98 17.90 -13.40
N ALA A 95 17.33 18.16 -12.27
CA ALA A 95 16.87 19.50 -11.92
C ALA A 95 18.05 20.48 -11.72
N ALA A 96 19.14 20.05 -11.07
CA ALA A 96 20.35 20.86 -10.90
C ALA A 96 21.03 21.19 -12.24
N LEU A 97 21.00 20.25 -13.20
CA LEU A 97 21.46 20.44 -14.57
C LEU A 97 20.52 21.28 -15.44
N GLN A 98 19.43 21.83 -14.87
CA GLN A 98 18.44 22.65 -15.57
C GLN A 98 17.67 21.87 -16.65
N LEU A 99 17.62 20.54 -16.54
CA LEU A 99 16.92 19.66 -17.45
C LEU A 99 15.50 19.39 -16.92
N VAL A 100 14.64 20.42 -16.95
CA VAL A 100 13.30 20.39 -16.32
C VAL A 100 12.43 19.28 -16.91
N ALA A 101 12.39 19.13 -18.24
CA ALA A 101 11.58 18.12 -18.91
C ALA A 101 11.91 16.67 -18.48
N PRO A 102 13.17 16.19 -18.57
CA PRO A 102 13.50 14.85 -18.11
C PRO A 102 13.43 14.73 -16.58
N ALA A 103 13.66 15.79 -15.81
CA ALA A 103 13.47 15.76 -14.36
C ALA A 103 12.00 15.49 -14.00
N THR A 104 11.06 16.13 -14.69
CA THR A 104 9.61 15.89 -14.52
C THR A 104 9.22 14.47 -14.90
N ILE A 105 9.72 13.96 -16.04
CA ILE A 105 9.47 12.57 -16.46
C ILE A 105 10.02 11.59 -15.42
N ALA A 106 11.28 11.78 -15.00
CA ALA A 106 11.91 10.94 -13.99
C ALA A 106 11.09 10.95 -12.69
N ALA A 107 10.68 12.12 -12.20
CA ALA A 107 9.88 12.24 -10.99
C ALA A 107 8.52 11.53 -11.10
N ALA A 108 7.86 11.64 -12.26
CA ALA A 108 6.57 10.97 -12.51
C ALA A 108 6.68 9.44 -12.59
N VAL A 109 7.84 8.91 -13.01
CA VAL A 109 8.05 7.49 -13.33
C VAL A 109 8.73 6.72 -12.19
N VAL A 110 9.50 7.37 -11.32
CA VAL A 110 10.27 6.72 -10.23
C VAL A 110 9.38 5.84 -9.34
N LEU A 111 8.25 6.33 -8.84
CA LEU A 111 7.38 5.55 -7.97
C LEU A 111 6.63 4.43 -8.71
N PRO A 112 6.01 4.66 -9.89
CA PRO A 112 5.43 3.59 -10.70
C PRO A 112 6.41 2.47 -11.04
N VAL A 113 7.64 2.82 -11.46
CA VAL A 113 8.68 1.82 -11.79
C VAL A 113 9.12 1.07 -10.54
N LEU A 114 9.35 1.76 -9.42
CA LEU A 114 9.67 1.12 -8.15
C LEU A 114 8.54 0.15 -7.73
N TYR A 115 7.29 0.53 -7.97
CA TYR A 115 6.13 -0.31 -7.70
C TYR A 115 6.08 -1.53 -8.62
N LEU A 116 6.32 -1.39 -9.92
CA LEU A 116 6.44 -2.53 -10.84
C LEU A 116 7.60 -3.46 -10.47
N LEU A 117 8.75 -2.92 -10.03
CA LEU A 117 9.87 -3.72 -9.52
C LEU A 117 9.50 -4.47 -8.25
N TYR A 118 8.76 -3.85 -7.33
CA TYR A 118 8.26 -4.50 -6.11
C TYR A 118 7.36 -5.67 -6.45
N LEU A 119 6.43 -5.46 -7.37
CA LEU A 119 5.51 -6.50 -7.81
C LEU A 119 6.21 -7.62 -8.55
N TYR A 120 7.20 -7.29 -9.38
CA TYR A 120 8.07 -8.31 -9.96
C TYR A 120 8.74 -9.11 -8.83
N GLU A 121 9.45 -8.47 -7.91
CA GLU A 121 10.16 -9.18 -6.83
C GLU A 121 9.24 -10.06 -5.96
N VAL A 122 8.02 -9.61 -5.68
CA VAL A 122 7.07 -10.31 -4.81
C VAL A 122 6.27 -11.40 -5.54
N GLU A 123 6.05 -11.26 -6.85
CA GLU A 123 4.96 -11.94 -7.56
C GLU A 123 5.38 -12.76 -8.78
N VAL A 124 6.68 -12.94 -9.04
CA VAL A 124 7.25 -13.55 -10.27
C VAL A 124 6.78 -14.99 -10.61
N TYR A 125 6.12 -15.77 -9.75
CA TYR A 125 5.72 -17.16 -10.08
C TYR A 125 4.40 -17.66 -9.44
N GLN A 126 3.28 -16.97 -9.68
CA GLN A 126 2.07 -17.71 -10.05
C GLN A 126 1.84 -17.48 -11.55
N HIS A 127 1.14 -18.37 -12.26
CA HIS A 127 1.16 -18.36 -13.73
C HIS A 127 0.33 -17.22 -14.38
N GLU A 128 -0.30 -16.32 -13.61
CA GLU A 128 -1.23 -15.28 -14.11
C GLU A 128 -1.17 -13.85 -13.49
N PRO A 129 -0.47 -13.52 -12.37
CA PRO A 129 -0.66 -12.24 -11.67
C PRO A 129 0.05 -11.04 -12.30
N VAL A 130 1.24 -11.20 -12.91
CA VAL A 130 1.99 -10.06 -13.48
C VAL A 130 1.20 -9.36 -14.58
N GLN A 131 0.43 -10.11 -15.37
CA GLN A 131 -0.40 -9.55 -16.44
C GLN A 131 -1.57 -8.73 -15.89
N VAL A 132 -2.31 -9.27 -14.91
CA VAL A 132 -3.44 -8.58 -14.27
C VAL A 132 -2.97 -7.27 -13.64
N LEU A 133 -1.82 -7.33 -13.00
CA LEU A 133 -1.24 -6.22 -12.30
C LEU A 133 -0.65 -5.15 -13.22
N LEU A 134 0.09 -5.55 -14.25
CA LEU A 134 0.51 -4.65 -15.33
C LEU A 134 -0.73 -4.01 -15.98
N LEU A 135 -1.80 -4.78 -16.18
CA LEU A 135 -3.08 -4.28 -16.69
C LEU A 135 -3.70 -3.26 -15.74
N THR A 136 -3.58 -3.39 -14.41
CA THR A 136 -4.06 -2.35 -13.48
C THR A 136 -3.29 -1.04 -13.60
N VAL A 137 -1.96 -1.09 -13.73
CA VAL A 137 -1.12 0.09 -13.95
C VAL A 137 -1.46 0.74 -15.28
N VAL A 138 -1.57 -0.06 -16.35
CA VAL A 138 -1.91 0.41 -17.70
C VAL A 138 -3.32 0.99 -17.75
N ALA A 139 -4.30 0.36 -17.10
CA ALA A 139 -5.67 0.87 -17.01
C ALA A 139 -5.73 2.19 -16.22
N GLY A 140 -5.01 2.29 -15.10
CA GLY A 140 -4.83 3.55 -14.37
C GLY A 140 -4.23 4.65 -15.25
N ALA A 141 -3.17 4.33 -15.99
CA ALA A 141 -2.54 5.26 -16.93
C ALA A 141 -3.48 5.68 -18.07
N ALA A 142 -4.23 4.75 -18.65
CA ALA A 142 -5.20 5.03 -19.71
C ALA A 142 -6.32 5.96 -19.20
N LEU A 143 -6.86 5.71 -18.00
CA LEU A 143 -7.81 6.62 -17.35
C LEU A 143 -7.20 7.98 -17.04
N GLY A 144 -5.91 8.02 -16.65
CA GLY A 144 -5.17 9.27 -16.43
C GLY A 144 -5.02 10.09 -17.71
N VAL A 145 -4.67 9.46 -18.84
CA VAL A 145 -4.63 10.13 -20.14
C VAL A 145 -6.01 10.68 -20.51
N ALA A 146 -7.06 9.86 -20.41
CA ALA A 146 -8.43 10.30 -20.70
C ALA A 146 -8.84 11.48 -19.80
N PHE A 147 -8.52 11.38 -18.51
CA PHE A 147 -8.79 12.44 -17.53
C PHE A 147 -8.07 13.74 -17.91
N THR A 148 -6.77 13.69 -18.22
CA THR A 148 -6.01 14.88 -18.60
C THR A 148 -6.55 15.54 -19.85
N LEU A 149 -6.89 14.78 -20.89
CA LEU A 149 -7.48 15.32 -22.12
C LEU A 149 -8.78 16.06 -21.85
N VAL A 150 -9.63 15.49 -20.99
CA VAL A 150 -10.92 16.09 -20.61
C VAL A 150 -10.70 17.33 -19.73
N THR A 151 -9.87 17.26 -18.70
CA THR A 151 -9.62 18.40 -17.81
C THR A 151 -8.86 19.54 -18.48
N GLY A 152 -8.03 19.24 -19.47
CA GLY A 152 -7.28 20.21 -20.26
C GLY A 152 -8.21 21.18 -21.01
N THR A 153 -9.36 20.72 -21.49
CA THR A 153 -10.33 21.59 -22.18
C THR A 153 -11.08 22.53 -21.23
N PHE A 154 -11.26 22.12 -19.96
CA PHE A 154 -12.00 22.91 -18.96
C PHE A 154 -11.13 23.96 -18.27
N THR A 155 -9.84 23.69 -18.10
CA THR A 155 -8.90 24.61 -17.42
C THR A 155 -8.54 25.83 -18.27
N SER A 156 -8.75 25.77 -19.59
CA SER A 156 -8.66 26.91 -20.51
C SER A 156 -9.88 27.84 -20.50
N ALA A 157 -10.98 27.48 -19.83
CA ALA A 157 -12.13 28.36 -19.66
C ALA A 157 -11.92 29.27 -18.44
N SER A 158 -12.20 30.58 -18.59
CA SER A 158 -12.02 31.67 -17.62
C SER A 158 -12.75 31.49 -16.27
N LEU A 159 -12.36 30.50 -15.47
CA LEU A 159 -13.01 30.14 -14.20
C LEU A 159 -12.24 30.65 -12.97
N ASN A 160 -10.99 31.11 -13.13
CA ASN A 160 -10.17 31.62 -12.03
C ASN A 160 -10.82 32.86 -11.39
N GLY A 161 -11.03 32.81 -10.07
CA GLY A 161 -11.65 33.90 -9.30
C GLY A 161 -13.18 33.84 -9.24
N THR A 162 -13.81 32.85 -9.85
CA THR A 162 -15.27 32.61 -9.75
C THR A 162 -15.59 31.50 -8.74
N GLN A 163 -16.81 31.51 -8.20
CA GLN A 163 -17.31 30.41 -7.35
C GLN A 163 -17.35 29.07 -8.12
N GLN A 164 -17.56 29.12 -9.44
CA GLN A 164 -17.53 27.95 -10.32
C GLN A 164 -16.11 27.37 -10.44
N GLY A 165 -15.08 28.21 -10.47
CA GLY A 165 -13.68 27.77 -10.51
C GLY A 165 -13.25 26.99 -9.28
N VAL A 166 -13.74 27.37 -8.10
CA VAL A 166 -13.52 26.63 -6.84
C VAL A 166 -14.17 25.25 -6.94
N LEU A 167 -15.46 25.20 -7.30
CA LEU A 167 -16.20 23.94 -7.38
C LEU A 167 -15.56 22.96 -8.36
N VAL A 168 -15.15 23.44 -9.54
CA VAL A 168 -14.53 22.58 -10.55
C VAL A 168 -13.12 22.15 -10.14
N SER A 169 -12.24 23.11 -9.82
CA SER A 169 -10.81 22.84 -9.65
C SER A 169 -10.46 22.21 -8.30
N ALA A 170 -11.13 22.63 -7.23
CA ALA A 170 -10.81 22.19 -5.88
C ALA A 170 -11.64 20.99 -5.42
N VAL A 171 -12.82 20.76 -6.01
CA VAL A 171 -13.75 19.71 -5.58
C VAL A 171 -13.93 18.67 -6.68
N LEU A 172 -14.50 19.06 -7.83
CA LEU A 172 -14.92 18.12 -8.85
C LEU A 172 -13.74 17.36 -9.49
N ILE A 173 -12.68 18.06 -9.87
CA ILE A 173 -11.48 17.46 -10.47
C ILE A 173 -10.83 16.41 -9.53
N PRO A 174 -10.50 16.72 -8.25
CA PRO A 174 -9.94 15.73 -7.33
C PRO A 174 -10.90 14.57 -7.02
N VAL A 175 -12.21 14.83 -6.90
CA VAL A 175 -13.22 13.79 -6.64
C VAL A 175 -13.32 12.83 -7.83
N ILE A 176 -13.40 13.34 -9.06
CA ILE A 176 -13.44 12.50 -10.26
C ILE A 176 -12.16 11.69 -10.39
N ALA A 177 -10.99 12.31 -10.18
CA ALA A 177 -9.71 11.61 -10.20
C ALA A 177 -9.70 10.44 -9.19
N GLN A 178 -10.12 10.69 -7.94
CA GLN A 178 -10.18 9.65 -6.90
C GLN A 178 -11.16 8.52 -7.26
N VAL A 179 -12.31 8.84 -7.86
CA VAL A 179 -13.27 7.84 -8.34
C VAL A 179 -12.67 6.99 -9.46
N LEU A 180 -12.01 7.60 -10.45
CA LEU A 180 -11.36 6.89 -11.55
C LEU A 180 -10.24 5.97 -11.05
N MET A 181 -9.43 6.42 -10.10
CA MET A 181 -8.38 5.61 -9.49
C MET A 181 -8.93 4.41 -8.70
N VAL A 182 -10.12 4.53 -8.10
CA VAL A 182 -10.80 3.42 -7.43
C VAL A 182 -11.57 2.52 -8.41
N ALA A 183 -12.03 3.03 -9.56
CA ALA A 183 -12.85 2.29 -10.50
C ALA A 183 -12.17 1.03 -11.06
N THR A 184 -10.89 1.12 -11.43
CA THR A 184 -10.13 -0.01 -11.98
C THR A 184 -10.04 -1.19 -11.02
N PRO A 185 -9.58 -1.04 -9.76
CA PRO A 185 -9.54 -2.17 -8.83
C PRO A 185 -10.93 -2.74 -8.55
N LEU A 186 -12.00 -1.94 -8.55
CA LEU A 186 -13.37 -2.47 -8.37
C LEU A 186 -13.76 -3.56 -9.38
N LEU A 187 -13.23 -3.51 -10.61
CA LEU A 187 -13.47 -4.55 -11.62
C LEU A 187 -12.84 -5.89 -11.24
N LEU A 188 -11.73 -5.87 -10.49
CA LEU A 188 -11.02 -7.05 -9.99
C LEU A 188 -11.63 -7.62 -8.71
N LEU A 189 -12.45 -6.84 -8.00
CA LEU A 189 -13.11 -7.26 -6.76
C LEU A 189 -13.94 -8.55 -6.94
N SER A 190 -14.44 -8.81 -8.15
CA SER A 190 -15.25 -9.99 -8.50
C SER A 190 -14.46 -11.30 -8.50
N HIS A 191 -13.13 -11.25 -8.66
CA HIS A 191 -12.30 -12.44 -8.81
C HIS A 191 -12.04 -13.11 -7.46
N ALA A 192 -12.35 -14.40 -7.34
CA ALA A 192 -12.21 -15.17 -6.10
C ALA A 192 -10.75 -15.40 -5.66
N HIS A 193 -9.79 -15.22 -6.57
CA HIS A 193 -8.36 -15.42 -6.32
C HIS A 193 -7.71 -14.27 -5.52
N PHE A 194 -8.37 -13.11 -5.46
CA PHE A 194 -7.89 -11.90 -4.78
C PHE A 194 -8.77 -11.59 -3.57
N ASP A 195 -8.69 -12.43 -2.55
CA ASP A 195 -9.54 -12.34 -1.35
C ASP A 195 -8.85 -11.65 -0.16
N GLU A 196 -7.58 -11.28 -0.27
CA GLU A 196 -6.84 -10.66 0.83
C GLU A 196 -6.95 -9.13 0.87
N THR A 197 -6.87 -8.54 2.06
CA THR A 197 -6.91 -7.08 2.22
C THR A 197 -5.76 -6.39 1.49
N LEU A 198 -4.57 -7.01 1.49
CA LEU A 198 -3.39 -6.47 0.84
C LEU A 198 -3.48 -6.54 -0.70
N ASP A 199 -4.29 -7.44 -1.27
CA ASP A 199 -4.57 -7.45 -2.71
C ASP A 199 -5.32 -6.17 -3.12
N GLY A 200 -6.34 -5.78 -2.34
CA GLY A 200 -7.05 -4.53 -2.54
C GLY A 200 -6.12 -3.31 -2.47
N LEU A 201 -5.23 -3.27 -1.48
CA LEU A 201 -4.21 -2.22 -1.39
C LEU A 201 -3.34 -2.18 -2.64
N THR A 202 -2.84 -3.35 -3.08
CA THR A 202 -1.87 -3.41 -4.17
C THR A 202 -2.46 -2.96 -5.51
N PHE A 203 -3.68 -3.38 -5.85
CA PHE A 203 -4.36 -2.90 -7.06
C PHE A 203 -4.71 -1.41 -6.99
N GLY A 204 -5.09 -0.91 -5.82
CA GLY A 204 -5.37 0.50 -5.60
C GLY A 204 -4.15 1.39 -5.79
N VAL A 205 -3.01 1.01 -5.19
CA VAL A 205 -1.74 1.73 -5.35
C VAL A 205 -1.25 1.65 -6.80
N ALA A 206 -1.31 0.46 -7.43
CA ALA A 206 -0.93 0.27 -8.83
C ALA A 206 -1.67 1.23 -9.77
N THR A 207 -3.00 1.26 -9.64
CA THR A 207 -3.88 2.11 -10.46
C THR A 207 -3.59 3.59 -10.21
N ALA A 208 -3.45 4.00 -8.95
CA ALA A 208 -3.20 5.39 -8.59
C ALA A 208 -1.84 5.90 -9.07
N LEU A 209 -0.80 5.07 -9.02
CA LEU A 209 0.53 5.42 -9.54
C LEU A 209 0.52 5.53 -11.07
N GLY A 210 -0.12 4.59 -11.78
CA GLY A 210 -0.29 4.66 -13.23
C GLY A 210 -1.08 5.90 -13.67
N PHE A 211 -2.19 6.19 -12.98
CA PHE A 211 -3.00 7.39 -13.20
C PHE A 211 -2.17 8.66 -12.97
N THR A 212 -1.48 8.74 -11.82
CA THR A 212 -0.67 9.92 -11.48
C THR A 212 0.42 10.16 -12.51
N MET A 213 1.17 9.11 -12.89
CA MET A 213 2.19 9.19 -13.94
C MET A 213 1.64 9.79 -15.23
N ALA A 214 0.51 9.27 -15.72
CA ALA A 214 -0.13 9.77 -16.93
C ALA A 214 -0.59 11.22 -16.79
N THR A 215 -1.18 11.60 -15.64
CA THR A 215 -1.66 12.97 -15.43
C THR A 215 -0.53 13.99 -15.30
N VAL A 216 0.60 13.63 -14.70
CA VAL A 216 1.78 14.50 -14.57
C VAL A 216 2.43 14.71 -15.94
N ILE A 217 2.63 13.64 -16.71
CA ILE A 217 3.23 13.71 -18.06
C ILE A 217 2.31 14.48 -19.00
N GLY A 218 1.01 14.14 -19.03
CA GLY A 218 0.04 14.79 -19.90
C GLY A 218 -0.20 16.27 -19.53
N GLY A 219 -0.28 16.59 -18.23
CA GLY A 219 -0.46 17.96 -17.76
C GLY A 219 0.73 18.86 -18.05
N ASN A 220 1.94 18.29 -18.08
CA ASN A 220 3.19 19.01 -18.37
C ASN A 220 3.67 18.82 -19.82
N TRP A 221 2.81 18.35 -20.74
CA TRP A 221 3.20 18.03 -22.12
C TRP A 221 3.93 19.18 -22.83
N HIS A 222 3.50 20.43 -22.60
CA HIS A 222 4.13 21.63 -23.16
C HIS A 222 5.61 21.79 -22.75
N LEU A 223 5.98 21.44 -21.52
CA LEU A 223 7.36 21.45 -21.04
C LEU A 223 8.20 20.38 -21.73
N LEU A 224 7.59 19.25 -22.07
CA LEU A 224 8.27 18.13 -22.72
C LEU A 224 8.57 18.40 -24.20
N THR A 225 7.79 19.29 -24.84
CA THR A 225 8.02 19.74 -26.22
C THR A 225 8.88 21.00 -26.32
N ALA A 226 9.22 21.62 -25.19
CA ALA A 226 10.07 22.81 -25.14
C ALA A 226 11.56 22.45 -25.30
N PRO A 227 12.44 23.42 -25.59
CA PRO A 227 13.89 23.20 -25.62
C PRO A 227 14.41 22.58 -24.32
N LEU A 228 15.30 21.58 -24.44
CA LEU A 228 15.79 20.76 -23.32
C LEU A 228 16.52 21.55 -22.23
N VAL A 229 17.16 22.67 -22.60
CA VAL A 229 17.88 23.55 -21.68
C VAL A 229 17.08 24.84 -21.57
N GLY A 230 16.42 25.01 -20.43
CA GLY A 230 15.80 26.25 -19.99
C GLY A 230 16.20 26.48 -18.54
N GLY A 231 16.40 27.73 -18.13
CA GLY A 231 16.76 28.03 -16.74
C GLY A 231 15.67 27.54 -15.79
N ALA A 232 15.95 26.45 -15.06
CA ALA A 232 15.15 25.95 -13.96
C ALA A 232 15.17 26.97 -12.82
N SER A 233 14.01 27.54 -12.58
CA SER A 233 13.76 28.38 -11.41
C SER A 233 13.63 27.51 -10.15
N SER A 234 13.77 28.13 -8.97
CA SER A 234 13.46 27.46 -7.70
C SER A 234 12.00 26.98 -7.64
N GLU A 235 11.09 27.61 -8.39
CA GLU A 235 9.70 27.20 -8.51
C GLU A 235 9.54 25.90 -9.30
N ASP A 236 10.38 25.65 -10.31
CA ASP A 236 10.33 24.41 -11.09
C ASP A 236 10.72 23.20 -10.23
N VAL A 237 11.70 23.35 -9.35
CA VAL A 237 12.09 22.29 -8.39
C VAL A 237 10.95 21.96 -7.45
N LEU A 238 10.28 22.98 -6.90
CA LEU A 238 9.11 22.80 -6.04
C LEU A 238 7.94 22.15 -6.78
N ARG A 239 7.73 22.51 -8.06
CA ARG A 239 6.70 21.91 -8.92
C ARG A 239 6.98 20.44 -9.17
N ILE A 240 8.21 20.08 -9.53
CA ILE A 240 8.64 18.68 -9.75
C ILE A 240 8.43 17.85 -8.48
N LEU A 241 8.84 18.37 -7.31
CA LEU A 241 8.65 17.68 -6.04
C LEU A 241 7.16 17.44 -5.72
N ARG A 242 6.32 18.46 -5.91
CA ARG A 242 4.88 18.36 -5.67
C ARG A 242 4.24 17.35 -6.61
N GLU A 243 4.41 17.54 -7.92
CA GLU A 243 3.67 16.81 -8.94
C GLU A 243 4.21 15.38 -9.14
N GLY A 244 5.53 15.20 -9.13
CA GLY A 244 6.13 13.89 -9.35
C GLY A 244 6.10 12.98 -8.13
N VAL A 245 6.32 13.52 -6.93
CA VAL A 245 6.49 12.70 -5.71
C VAL A 245 5.30 12.83 -4.76
N LEU A 246 4.97 14.04 -4.30
CA LEU A 246 3.98 14.20 -3.24
C LEU A 246 2.57 13.84 -3.69
N VAL A 247 2.15 14.25 -4.89
CA VAL A 247 0.86 13.88 -5.47
C VAL A 247 0.76 12.37 -5.66
N ALA A 248 1.82 11.71 -6.13
CA ALA A 248 1.85 10.25 -6.28
C ALA A 248 1.69 9.53 -4.94
N VAL A 249 2.38 9.97 -3.89
CA VAL A 249 2.24 9.40 -2.53
C VAL A 249 0.83 9.62 -1.98
N VAL A 250 0.25 10.81 -2.14
CA VAL A 250 -1.12 11.11 -1.70
C VAL A 250 -2.12 10.21 -2.43
N ASN A 251 -2.08 10.18 -3.76
CA ASN A 251 -3.00 9.40 -4.59
C ASN A 251 -2.89 7.90 -4.32
N ALA A 252 -1.67 7.38 -4.20
CA ALA A 252 -1.41 5.98 -3.81
C ALA A 252 -2.01 5.68 -2.44
N SER A 253 -1.80 6.57 -1.46
CA SER A 253 -2.25 6.35 -0.10
C SER A 253 -3.77 6.47 0.06
N THR A 254 -4.43 7.46 -0.58
CA THR A 254 -5.89 7.62 -0.52
C THR A 254 -6.60 6.48 -1.24
N THR A 255 -6.12 6.11 -2.42
CA THR A 255 -6.73 5.03 -3.22
C THR A 255 -6.49 3.69 -2.56
N GLY A 256 -5.25 3.42 -2.14
CA GLY A 256 -4.90 2.22 -1.39
C GLY A 256 -5.68 2.07 -0.08
N LEU A 257 -5.92 3.16 0.64
CA LEU A 257 -6.75 3.18 1.84
C LEU A 257 -8.20 2.75 1.55
N VAL A 258 -8.81 3.31 0.50
CA VAL A 258 -10.19 3.00 0.11
C VAL A 258 -10.31 1.56 -0.36
N THR A 259 -9.40 1.10 -1.21
CA THR A 259 -9.44 -0.26 -1.76
C THR A 259 -9.13 -1.32 -0.70
N ALA A 260 -8.13 -1.12 0.16
CA ALA A 260 -7.87 -2.02 1.28
C ALA A 260 -9.09 -2.15 2.19
N ALA A 261 -9.70 -1.01 2.59
CA ALA A 261 -10.88 -1.03 3.44
C ALA A 261 -12.11 -1.67 2.77
N LEU A 262 -12.20 -1.60 1.43
CA LEU A 262 -13.27 -2.22 0.67
C LEU A 262 -13.10 -3.73 0.59
N TRP A 263 -11.90 -4.22 0.29
CA TRP A 263 -11.60 -5.66 0.29
C TRP A 263 -11.89 -6.27 1.66
N LEU A 264 -11.40 -5.62 2.72
CA LEU A 264 -11.69 -6.02 4.10
C LEU A 264 -13.19 -6.02 4.41
N ARG A 265 -14.02 -5.19 3.76
CA ARG A 265 -15.48 -5.19 3.97
C ARG A 265 -16.18 -6.29 3.18
N VAL A 266 -15.79 -6.51 1.94
CA VAL A 266 -16.47 -7.42 1.00
C VAL A 266 -16.08 -8.87 1.25
N ARG A 267 -14.82 -9.13 1.55
CA ARG A 267 -14.25 -10.48 1.72
C ARG A 267 -14.16 -10.93 3.18
N ARG A 268 -14.93 -10.30 4.09
CA ARG A 268 -14.97 -10.66 5.51
C ARG A 268 -15.26 -12.14 5.73
N ARG A 269 -14.23 -12.93 6.02
CA ARG A 269 -14.38 -14.35 6.35
C ARG A 269 -14.48 -14.66 7.85
N SER A 270 -14.12 -13.79 8.80
CA SER A 270 -14.38 -14.10 10.23
C SER A 270 -14.21 -12.95 11.26
N ARG A 271 -14.96 -13.11 12.37
CA ARG A 271 -15.02 -12.45 13.70
C ARG A 271 -14.90 -10.92 13.79
N ARG A 272 -15.99 -10.28 14.25
CA ARG A 272 -16.16 -8.85 14.62
C ARG A 272 -15.27 -8.39 15.80
N ARG A 273 -13.96 -8.65 15.81
CA ARG A 273 -13.12 -8.37 16.98
C ARG A 273 -12.51 -6.98 16.97
N PHE A 274 -12.40 -6.27 15.84
CA PHE A 274 -11.62 -5.01 15.85
C PHE A 274 -12.03 -3.82 14.98
N VAL A 275 -13.19 -3.81 14.33
CA VAL A 275 -13.57 -2.63 13.53
C VAL A 275 -14.29 -1.59 14.40
N SER A 276 -13.52 -0.72 15.05
CA SER A 276 -14.04 0.58 15.48
C SER A 276 -14.66 1.27 14.26
N PRO A 277 -15.86 1.87 14.34
CA PRO A 277 -16.52 2.53 13.21
C PRO A 277 -15.61 3.59 12.54
N TRP A 278 -14.68 4.17 13.31
CA TRP A 278 -13.67 5.14 12.87
C TRP A 278 -12.57 4.58 11.96
N ARG A 279 -12.48 3.24 11.81
CA ARG A 279 -11.45 2.55 11.01
C ARG A 279 -12.05 1.64 9.93
N GLY A 280 -13.36 1.75 9.70
CA GLY A 280 -14.05 1.02 8.65
C GLY A 280 -13.95 1.70 7.28
N LEU A 281 -14.63 1.10 6.29
CA LEU A 281 -14.71 1.64 4.93
C LEU A 281 -15.24 3.07 4.87
N GLN A 282 -16.26 3.40 5.67
CA GLN A 282 -16.84 4.75 5.68
C GLN A 282 -15.82 5.81 6.08
N ALA A 283 -15.08 5.59 7.17
CA ALA A 283 -14.02 6.50 7.60
C ALA A 283 -12.90 6.61 6.55
N SER A 284 -12.51 5.49 5.94
CA SER A 284 -11.50 5.44 4.87
C SER A 284 -11.90 6.27 3.64
N VAL A 285 -13.15 6.14 3.19
CA VAL A 285 -13.72 6.93 2.09
C VAL A 285 -13.77 8.42 2.47
N VAL A 286 -14.32 8.75 3.65
CA VAL A 286 -14.42 10.15 4.11
C VAL A 286 -13.04 10.80 4.18
N VAL A 287 -12.05 10.14 4.78
CA VAL A 287 -10.67 10.67 4.89
C VAL A 287 -10.05 10.85 3.51
N ALA A 288 -10.15 9.85 2.61
CA ALA A 288 -9.58 9.94 1.27
C ALA A 288 -10.15 11.13 0.47
N PHE A 289 -11.48 11.28 0.41
CA PHE A 289 -12.10 12.38 -0.31
C PHE A 289 -11.90 13.73 0.38
N ALA A 290 -11.94 13.79 1.72
CA ALA A 290 -11.67 15.02 2.46
C ALA A 290 -10.24 15.53 2.24
N VAL A 291 -9.26 14.63 2.19
CA VAL A 291 -7.86 14.97 1.88
C VAL A 291 -7.73 15.48 0.44
N GLN A 292 -8.34 14.80 -0.54
CA GLN A 292 -8.30 15.23 -1.94
C GLN A 292 -8.93 16.62 -2.15
N ILE A 293 -10.10 16.85 -1.56
CA ILE A 293 -10.79 18.15 -1.60
C ILE A 293 -9.98 19.21 -0.86
N GLY A 294 -9.45 18.88 0.32
CA GLY A 294 -8.63 19.79 1.13
C GLY A 294 -7.38 20.25 0.39
N LEU A 295 -6.64 19.32 -0.23
CA LEU A 295 -5.46 19.63 -1.04
C LEU A 295 -5.82 20.34 -2.35
N GLY A 296 -6.99 20.06 -2.93
CA GLY A 296 -7.57 20.82 -4.04
C GLY A 296 -7.82 22.28 -3.66
N LEU A 297 -8.44 22.52 -2.50
CA LEU A 297 -8.69 23.87 -1.98
C LEU A 297 -7.38 24.61 -1.67
N VAL A 298 -6.40 23.93 -1.06
CA VAL A 298 -5.07 24.51 -0.83
C VAL A 298 -4.39 24.85 -2.15
N SER A 299 -4.52 24.02 -3.18
CA SER A 299 -3.94 24.27 -4.50
C SER A 299 -4.63 25.44 -5.23
N TYR A 300 -5.93 25.65 -5.00
CA TYR A 300 -6.69 26.75 -5.60
C TYR A 300 -6.45 28.10 -4.90
N TYR A 301 -6.45 28.12 -3.56
CA TYR A 301 -6.30 29.35 -2.77
C TYR A 301 -4.85 29.67 -2.38
N GLY A 302 -3.93 28.72 -2.56
CA GLY A 302 -2.53 28.88 -2.20
C GLY A 302 -1.86 29.98 -3.01
N ARG A 303 -1.50 31.07 -2.35
CA ARG A 303 -0.80 32.22 -2.99
C ARG A 303 0.66 31.94 -3.31
N SER A 304 1.30 31.03 -2.57
CA SER A 304 2.70 30.65 -2.79
C SER A 304 2.81 29.16 -3.05
N LEU A 305 3.58 28.79 -4.08
CA LEU A 305 3.85 27.39 -4.41
C LEU A 305 4.47 26.66 -3.23
N LEU A 306 5.39 27.31 -2.50
CA LEU A 306 6.03 26.77 -1.31
C LEU A 306 4.99 26.35 -0.25
N ALA A 307 3.97 27.18 0.03
CA ALA A 307 2.94 26.82 1.02
C ALA A 307 2.12 25.61 0.57
N VAL A 308 1.83 25.51 -0.73
CA VAL A 308 1.14 24.34 -1.30
C VAL A 308 2.03 23.10 -1.16
N VAL A 309 3.31 23.16 -1.51
CA VAL A 309 4.25 22.04 -1.35
C VAL A 309 4.36 21.60 0.10
N VAL A 310 4.47 22.55 1.04
CA VAL A 310 4.53 22.26 2.48
C VAL A 310 3.25 21.56 2.95
N ALA A 311 2.08 21.98 2.49
CA ALA A 311 0.83 21.31 2.83
C ALA A 311 0.81 19.85 2.34
N TYR A 312 1.22 19.60 1.09
CA TYR A 312 1.35 18.23 0.56
C TYR A 312 2.39 17.42 1.35
N ALA A 313 3.53 18.03 1.71
CA ALA A 313 4.60 17.39 2.47
C ALA A 313 4.20 17.05 3.92
N ILE A 314 3.23 17.75 4.50
CA ILE A 314 2.64 17.43 5.81
C ILE A 314 1.55 16.36 5.67
N VAL A 315 0.66 16.49 4.68
CA VAL A 315 -0.47 15.58 4.51
C VAL A 315 -0.02 14.18 4.09
N ALA A 316 0.97 14.06 3.21
CA ALA A 316 1.49 12.77 2.75
C ALA A 316 1.93 11.83 3.91
N PRO A 317 2.81 12.23 4.86
CA PRO A 317 3.20 11.36 5.98
C PRO A 317 2.04 11.10 6.95
N LEU A 318 1.16 12.06 7.20
CA LEU A 318 -0.04 11.84 8.04
C LEU A 318 -0.97 10.77 7.43
N LEU A 319 -1.15 10.82 6.11
CA LEU A 319 -1.95 9.86 5.38
C LEU A 319 -1.29 8.47 5.35
N LEU A 320 0.03 8.39 5.22
CA LEU A 320 0.77 7.13 5.36
C LEU A 320 0.60 6.53 6.75
N ILE A 321 0.68 7.34 7.82
CA ILE A 321 0.43 6.88 9.19
C ILE A 321 -1.01 6.35 9.31
N TRP A 322 -1.99 7.07 8.76
CA TRP A 322 -3.39 6.64 8.81
C TRP A 322 -3.61 5.33 8.06
N LEU A 323 -3.07 5.21 6.84
CA LEU A 323 -3.08 3.97 6.06
C LEU A 323 -2.45 2.83 6.84
N ARG A 324 -1.29 3.06 7.45
CA ARG A 324 -0.58 2.07 8.26
C ARG A 324 -1.39 1.62 9.47
N VAL A 325 -2.09 2.53 10.15
CA VAL A 325 -3.03 2.20 11.23
C VAL A 325 -4.14 1.30 10.69
N VAL A 326 -4.79 1.66 9.58
CA VAL A 326 -5.88 0.86 9.00
C VAL A 326 -5.39 -0.53 8.59
N LEU A 327 -4.26 -0.63 7.90
CA LEU A 327 -3.66 -1.92 7.51
C LEU A 327 -3.29 -2.76 8.73
N HIS A 328 -2.75 -2.16 9.78
CA HIS A 328 -2.38 -2.88 10.99
C HIS A 328 -3.58 -3.61 11.61
N PHE A 329 -4.70 -2.90 11.77
CA PHE A 329 -5.91 -3.48 12.35
C PHE A 329 -6.64 -4.40 11.38
N ALA A 330 -6.57 -4.12 10.07
CA ALA A 330 -7.12 -5.01 9.05
C ALA A 330 -6.43 -6.39 9.09
N LEU A 331 -5.10 -6.41 9.11
CA LEU A 331 -4.31 -7.63 9.18
C LEU A 331 -4.54 -8.43 10.48
N LEU A 332 -4.75 -7.73 11.60
CA LEU A 332 -5.11 -8.36 12.87
C LEU A 332 -6.49 -9.05 12.83
N GLU A 333 -7.42 -8.57 12.01
CA GLU A 333 -8.77 -9.12 11.88
C GLU A 333 -8.82 -10.27 10.85
N GLU A 334 -7.97 -10.23 9.83
CA GLU A 334 -7.93 -11.20 8.72
C GLU A 334 -7.46 -12.61 9.13
N GLY A 335 -7.03 -12.79 10.39
CA GLY A 335 -6.66 -14.09 10.96
C GLY A 335 -7.84 -15.05 11.12
N ALA A 336 -8.27 -15.64 10.02
CA ALA A 336 -9.25 -16.71 9.97
C ALA A 336 -8.52 -18.07 9.96
N GLU A 337 -8.97 -18.93 10.87
CA GLU A 337 -8.60 -20.35 11.04
C GLU A 337 -7.37 -20.61 11.93
N LEU A 338 -7.60 -21.51 12.89
CA LEU A 338 -6.64 -21.89 13.90
C LEU A 338 -5.96 -23.17 13.46
N GLU A 339 -5.03 -23.03 12.53
CA GLU A 339 -4.25 -24.16 12.05
C GLU A 339 -2.80 -23.97 12.48
N ILE A 340 -2.32 -24.90 13.29
CA ILE A 340 -0.91 -25.03 13.64
C ILE A 340 -0.35 -26.06 12.67
N GLY A 341 0.25 -25.57 11.58
CA GLY A 341 0.95 -26.44 10.64
C GLY A 341 2.42 -26.67 11.04
N ASP A 342 3.14 -27.36 10.16
CA ASP A 342 4.52 -27.78 10.39
C ASP A 342 5.48 -26.60 10.63
N ALA A 343 6.58 -26.87 11.32
CA ALA A 343 7.59 -25.84 11.58
C ALA A 343 8.31 -25.46 10.27
N THR A 344 8.25 -24.19 9.91
CA THR A 344 8.94 -23.64 8.73
C THR A 344 9.68 -22.36 9.08
N ALA A 345 10.65 -21.99 8.25
CA ALA A 345 11.38 -20.74 8.42
C ALA A 345 10.45 -19.54 8.13
N CYS A 346 10.38 -18.60 9.06
CA CYS A 346 9.70 -17.33 8.80
C CYS A 346 10.49 -16.52 7.74
N PRO A 347 9.86 -15.98 6.69
CA PRO A 347 10.56 -15.20 5.67
C PRO A 347 11.10 -13.87 6.21
N GLU A 348 10.54 -13.37 7.32
CA GLU A 348 10.92 -12.09 7.90
C GLU A 348 12.03 -12.22 8.97
N CYS A 349 11.94 -13.21 9.87
CA CYS A 349 12.92 -13.39 10.95
C CYS A 349 13.82 -14.62 10.80
N HIS A 350 13.61 -15.44 9.76
CA HIS A 350 14.35 -16.68 9.45
C HIS A 350 14.40 -17.73 10.57
N ARG A 351 13.60 -17.56 11.63
CA ARG A 351 13.47 -18.55 12.70
C ARG A 351 12.50 -19.64 12.30
N MET A 352 12.85 -20.89 12.61
CA MET A 352 11.94 -22.03 12.49
C MET A 352 10.84 -21.90 13.54
N VAL A 353 9.59 -21.76 13.09
CA VAL A 353 8.42 -21.62 13.96
C VAL A 353 7.25 -22.42 13.36
N PRO A 354 6.31 -22.90 14.19
CA PRO A 354 5.08 -23.51 13.68
C PRO A 354 4.33 -22.54 12.77
N THR A 355 3.77 -23.03 11.68
CA THR A 355 3.04 -22.18 10.73
C THR A 355 1.68 -21.85 11.30
N MET A 356 1.44 -20.55 11.46
CA MET A 356 0.20 -19.96 11.93
C MET A 356 0.01 -18.63 11.20
N VAL A 357 -1.17 -18.03 11.33
CA VAL A 357 -1.53 -16.72 10.77
C VAL A 357 -0.48 -15.65 11.08
N PHE A 358 0.05 -15.62 12.30
CA PHE A 358 1.15 -14.77 12.71
C PHE A 358 2.37 -15.60 13.11
N CYS A 359 3.57 -15.08 12.85
CA CYS A 359 4.79 -15.69 13.37
C CYS A 359 4.85 -15.56 14.91
N PRO A 360 4.95 -16.65 15.68
CA PRO A 360 5.06 -16.58 17.14
C PRO A 360 6.32 -15.86 17.66
N ALA A 361 7.38 -15.82 16.85
CA ALA A 361 8.65 -15.20 17.22
C ALA A 361 8.69 -13.69 16.94
N CYS A 362 8.34 -13.24 15.74
CA CYS A 362 8.42 -11.82 15.37
C CYS A 362 7.08 -11.11 15.21
N GLY A 363 5.95 -11.83 15.19
CA GLY A 363 4.62 -11.24 15.09
C GLY A 363 4.16 -10.82 13.69
N VAL A 364 4.96 -11.08 12.64
CA VAL A 364 4.58 -10.73 11.25
C VAL A 364 3.31 -11.49 10.84
N ALA A 365 2.39 -10.79 10.19
CA ALA A 365 1.24 -11.40 9.52
C ALA A 365 1.75 -12.22 8.33
N ARG A 366 1.42 -13.51 8.25
CA ARG A 366 1.82 -14.34 7.11
C ARG A 366 1.12 -13.91 5.82
N SER A 367 -0.07 -13.30 5.91
CA SER A 367 -0.69 -12.61 4.77
C SER A 367 0.15 -11.44 4.23
N ALA A 368 0.98 -10.82 5.07
CA ALA A 368 1.94 -9.81 4.61
C ALA A 368 3.26 -10.41 4.07
N SER A 369 3.41 -11.74 4.04
CA SER A 369 4.54 -12.38 3.37
C SER A 369 4.18 -12.70 1.92
N ALA A 370 5.15 -12.61 1.01
CA ALA A 370 4.97 -13.06 -0.38
C ALA A 370 4.37 -14.47 -0.41
N ARG A 371 3.35 -14.70 -1.25
CA ARG A 371 2.59 -15.97 -1.28
C ARG A 371 3.48 -17.19 -1.47
N GLN A 372 4.56 -17.10 -2.26
CA GLN A 372 5.52 -18.19 -2.49
C GLN A 372 6.31 -18.60 -1.25
N ALA A 373 6.55 -17.66 -0.34
CA ALA A 373 7.27 -17.91 0.91
C ALA A 373 6.32 -18.43 2.00
N ARG A 374 5.03 -18.56 1.71
CA ARG A 374 4.06 -19.17 2.62
C ARG A 374 4.04 -20.68 2.39
N PRO A 375 4.27 -21.49 3.42
CA PRO A 375 4.00 -22.91 3.35
C PRO A 375 2.50 -23.14 3.24
N GLU A 376 2.10 -24.08 2.37
CA GLU A 376 0.71 -24.53 2.30
C GLU A 376 0.34 -25.19 3.63
N LEU A 377 -0.76 -24.74 4.23
CA LEU A 377 -1.36 -25.46 5.34
C LEU A 377 -1.90 -26.79 4.80
N PRO A 378 -1.65 -27.92 5.48
CA PRO A 378 -2.25 -29.19 5.08
C PRO A 378 -3.76 -29.03 5.03
N MET A 379 -4.40 -29.36 3.90
CA MET A 379 -5.86 -29.44 3.87
C MET A 379 -6.33 -30.37 5.00
N PRO A 380 -7.38 -30.01 5.76
CA PRO A 380 -7.91 -30.90 6.76
C PRO A 380 -8.25 -32.23 6.08
N ALA A 381 -7.67 -33.32 6.59
CA ALA A 381 -8.00 -34.66 6.13
C ALA A 381 -9.53 -34.80 6.21
N ALA A 382 -10.15 -35.08 5.06
CA ALA A 382 -11.59 -35.30 5.00
C ALA A 382 -11.95 -36.30 6.09
N ALA A 383 -12.75 -35.86 7.06
CA ALA A 383 -13.20 -36.72 8.15
C ALA A 383 -13.87 -37.94 7.51
N GLU A 384 -13.24 -39.12 7.64
CA GLU A 384 -13.87 -40.39 7.32
C GLU A 384 -15.13 -40.48 8.17
N ALA A 385 -16.29 -40.44 7.51
CA ALA A 385 -17.56 -40.66 8.16
C ALA A 385 -17.55 -42.06 8.78
N PRO A 386 -17.92 -42.22 10.07
CA PRO A 386 -18.05 -43.54 10.65
C PRO A 386 -19.17 -44.30 9.93
N ALA A 387 -18.84 -45.53 9.51
CA ALA A 387 -19.73 -46.47 8.83
C ALA A 387 -20.88 -46.98 9.72
#